data_AF-A0A9N9IAI4-F1
#
_entry.id   AF-A0A9N9IAI4-F1
#
_cell.length_a   1.000
_cell.length_b   1.000
_cell.length_c   1.000
_cell.angle_alpha   90.00
_cell.angle_beta   90.00
_cell.angle_gamma   90.00
#
_symmetry.space_group_name_H-M   'P 1'
#
loop_
_entity.id
_entity.type
_entity.pdbx_description
1 polymer ?
#
loop_
_entity_poly.entity_id
_entity_poly.type
_entity_poly.pdbx_seq_one_letter_code
_entity_poly.pdbx_strand_id
1 'polypeptide(L)'
;MEIDNEKNNEPSDSEYDTAEEEPDIHFEKIKDPYINRIAEARKFNEGEVCDYYAFVPKGYYAEGEPLAFFESIKEKIADIYKKELALKGGLKIRFVLYAYIKKIKLETPEPLYKTFPFKHETIEIIREDQINATIEKGYNKIIDQIEDEALQKSGWSFVRAEEIFLEISIFRPLQGSSYLLLPEALDKPQLEIINPQNRDDNERNANIANFEGIKFPATLHNIDKFEESNPNYAINIFKLVYREAFGKIKVDIDLLHISEHNYQVEHMIDLLYLIEGEESLNDRKNQNDIPEGLKTHYVYITDFDRLDLLQKHILTCPGSNKASQCLILPEKIAVSYGYTIHCLDKTMQKPVINRESKNIIKDLMENLQEDLEVILDKLREIAPCEKMIPELWRKYQTANKC
;
A
#
# COMPACT_ATOMS: atom_id res chain seq x y z
N MET A 1 39.44 -66.68 64.53
CA MET A 1 40.66 -66.21 63.85
C MET A 1 40.21 -65.58 62.57
N GLU A 2 40.54 -64.30 62.44
CA GLU A 2 40.33 -63.43 61.29
C GLU A 2 40.87 -64.05 60.00
N ILE A 3 40.30 -63.70 58.85
CA ILE A 3 40.89 -62.71 57.92
C ILE A 3 39.94 -62.51 56.72
N ASP A 4 39.85 -61.25 56.34
CA ASP A 4 39.07 -60.58 55.29
C ASP A 4 39.17 -61.17 53.87
N ASN A 5 38.16 -60.87 53.04
CA ASN A 5 38.39 -60.05 51.85
C ASN A 5 37.11 -59.48 51.23
N GLU A 6 37.27 -58.26 50.73
CA GLU A 6 36.26 -57.28 50.38
C GLU A 6 35.53 -57.50 49.05
N LYS A 7 34.31 -56.95 49.06
CA LYS A 7 33.49 -56.35 47.99
C LYS A 7 34.10 -56.22 46.58
N ASN A 8 33.30 -56.61 45.59
CA ASN A 8 33.06 -55.86 44.36
C ASN A 8 31.63 -56.18 43.86
N ASN A 9 30.66 -55.33 44.20
CA ASN A 9 29.37 -55.28 43.53
C ASN A 9 29.40 -54.05 42.63
N GLU A 10 29.46 -54.26 41.33
CA GLU A 10 29.22 -53.25 40.31
C GLU A 10 27.77 -52.74 40.45
N PRO A 11 27.53 -51.43 40.59
CA PRO A 11 26.21 -50.87 40.44
C PRO A 11 25.89 -50.70 38.95
N SER A 12 24.72 -51.16 38.54
CA SER A 12 24.20 -50.97 37.19
C SER A 12 24.08 -49.49 36.85
N ASP A 13 24.78 -49.05 35.81
CA ASP A 13 24.54 -47.78 35.15
C ASP A 13 23.16 -47.83 34.48
N SER A 14 22.14 -47.32 35.16
CA SER A 14 20.95 -46.79 34.51
C SER A 14 21.22 -45.31 34.24
N GLU A 15 21.82 -45.03 33.09
CA GLU A 15 21.76 -43.70 32.48
C GLU A 15 20.28 -43.34 32.35
N TYR A 16 19.82 -42.43 33.20
CA TYR A 16 18.60 -41.70 32.95
C TYR A 16 18.92 -40.73 31.81
N ASP A 17 18.66 -41.16 30.58
CA ASP A 17 18.39 -40.28 29.45
C ASP A 17 17.13 -39.45 29.79
N THR A 18 17.30 -38.37 30.55
CA THR A 18 16.40 -37.24 30.40
C THR A 18 16.79 -36.58 29.10
N ALA A 19 16.09 -36.94 28.01
CA ALA A 19 16.06 -36.12 26.82
C ALA A 19 15.66 -34.71 27.27
N GLU A 20 16.62 -33.79 27.27
CA GLU A 20 16.34 -32.37 27.45
C GLU A 20 15.40 -31.99 26.30
N GLU A 21 14.12 -31.80 26.62
CA GLU A 21 13.15 -31.29 25.63
C GLU A 21 13.72 -29.99 25.06
N GLU A 22 13.87 -29.92 23.73
CA GLU A 22 14.33 -28.71 23.08
C GLU A 22 13.45 -27.53 23.54
N PRO A 23 14.05 -26.39 23.93
CA PRO A 23 13.29 -25.29 24.48
C PRO A 23 12.28 -24.79 23.46
N ASP A 24 10.98 -25.00 23.70
CA ASP A 24 9.93 -24.64 22.76
C ASP A 24 9.24 -23.30 23.11
N ILE A 25 8.75 -22.59 22.09
CA ILE A 25 8.08 -21.30 22.24
C ILE A 25 6.57 -21.50 22.28
N HIS A 26 5.93 -21.11 23.39
CA HIS A 26 4.48 -21.21 23.55
C HIS A 26 3.82 -19.84 23.55
N PHE A 27 2.83 -19.65 22.68
CA PHE A 27 2.02 -18.43 22.66
C PHE A 27 0.89 -18.53 23.67
N GLU A 28 0.74 -17.49 24.48
CA GLU A 28 -0.33 -17.32 25.44
C GLU A 28 -1.22 -16.14 25.05
N LYS A 29 -2.53 -16.31 25.20
CA LYS A 29 -3.51 -15.24 24.97
C LYS A 29 -3.49 -14.27 26.14
N ILE A 30 -3.31 -12.98 25.86
CA ILE A 30 -3.30 -11.92 26.87
C ILE A 30 -4.73 -11.72 27.40
N LYS A 31 -4.89 -11.77 28.72
CA LYS A 31 -6.20 -11.61 29.39
C LYS A 31 -6.81 -10.22 29.19
N ASP A 32 -5.98 -9.18 29.24
CA ASP A 32 -6.36 -7.80 28.96
C ASP A 32 -5.40 -7.20 27.91
N PRO A 33 -5.75 -7.27 26.61
CA PRO A 33 -4.89 -6.76 25.54
C PRO A 33 -4.78 -5.22 25.56
N TYR A 34 -5.62 -4.53 26.33
CA TYR A 34 -5.66 -3.07 26.33
C TYR A 34 -4.61 -2.41 27.22
N ILE A 35 -3.96 -3.17 28.13
CA ILE A 35 -2.93 -2.68 29.06
C ILE A 35 -1.79 -1.97 28.31
N ASN A 36 -1.37 -2.52 27.16
CA ASN A 36 -0.30 -1.94 26.33
C ASN A 36 -0.83 -1.10 25.15
N ARG A 37 -2.16 -1.00 24.99
CA ARG A 37 -2.85 -0.41 23.84
C ARG A 37 -3.85 0.68 24.24
N ILE A 38 -3.54 1.50 25.25
CA ILE A 38 -4.47 2.51 25.82
C ILE A 38 -5.12 3.43 24.76
N ALA A 39 -4.40 3.78 23.69
CA ALA A 39 -4.93 4.59 22.58
C ALA A 39 -5.89 3.81 21.65
N GLU A 40 -5.67 2.51 21.47
CA GLU A 40 -6.52 1.62 20.67
C GLU A 40 -7.70 1.07 21.50
N ALA A 41 -7.56 1.00 22.83
CA ALA A 41 -8.62 0.61 23.76
C ALA A 41 -9.88 1.49 23.69
N ARG A 42 -9.74 2.75 23.27
CA ARG A 42 -10.86 3.67 23.07
C ARG A 42 -11.59 3.47 21.73
N LYS A 43 -11.00 2.68 20.82
CA LYS A 43 -11.45 2.49 19.43
C LYS A 43 -12.22 1.20 19.19
N PHE A 44 -12.03 0.19 20.05
CA PHE A 44 -12.59 -1.14 19.89
C PHE A 44 -13.53 -1.49 21.05
N ASN A 45 -14.59 -2.25 20.75
CA ASN A 45 -15.45 -2.85 21.77
C ASN A 45 -14.77 -4.08 22.38
N GLU A 46 -15.27 -4.53 23.53
CA GLU A 46 -14.76 -5.73 24.22
C GLU A 46 -14.85 -6.97 23.30
N GLY A 47 -13.76 -7.74 23.21
CA GLY A 47 -13.67 -8.93 22.35
C GLY A 47 -13.28 -8.66 20.88
N GLU A 48 -13.20 -7.40 20.46
CA GLU A 48 -12.73 -7.03 19.12
C GLU A 48 -11.21 -7.01 19.00
N VAL A 49 -10.50 -6.96 20.14
CA VAL A 49 -9.04 -7.06 20.23
C VAL A 49 -8.67 -8.36 20.93
N CYS A 50 -7.61 -9.01 20.47
CA CYS A 50 -7.11 -10.26 21.02
C CYS A 50 -5.61 -10.37 20.77
N ASP A 51 -4.80 -10.14 21.80
CA ASP A 51 -3.37 -10.20 21.64
C ASP A 51 -2.82 -11.52 22.18
N TYR A 52 -1.76 -12.01 21.54
CA TYR A 52 -0.97 -13.14 22.00
C TYR A 52 0.45 -12.68 22.30
N TYR A 53 1.10 -13.34 23.24
CA TYR A 53 2.51 -13.12 23.51
C TYR A 53 3.23 -14.44 23.73
N ALA A 54 4.53 -14.47 23.46
CA ALA A 54 5.38 -15.59 23.79
C ALA A 54 6.74 -15.10 24.31
N PHE A 55 7.23 -15.80 25.34
CA PHE A 55 8.61 -15.65 25.80
C PHE A 55 9.53 -16.57 25.00
N VAL A 56 10.72 -16.08 24.68
CA VAL A 56 11.76 -16.87 24.02
C VAL A 56 12.74 -17.35 25.09
N PRO A 57 12.88 -18.69 25.30
CA PRO A 57 13.82 -19.22 26.27
C PRO A 57 15.27 -18.81 25.96
N LYS A 58 16.09 -18.62 27.00
CA LYS A 58 17.53 -18.44 26.81
C LYS A 58 18.14 -19.74 26.29
N GLY A 59 19.05 -19.64 25.33
CA GLY A 59 19.65 -20.78 24.65
C GLY A 59 18.77 -21.37 23.54
N TYR A 60 17.73 -20.65 23.09
CA TYR A 60 16.95 -21.05 21.93
C TYR A 60 17.84 -21.21 20.70
N TYR A 61 17.61 -22.23 19.89
CA TYR A 61 18.56 -22.61 18.83
C TYR A 61 18.78 -21.51 17.76
N ALA A 62 17.80 -20.62 17.57
CA ALA A 62 17.88 -19.50 16.63
C ALA A 62 18.49 -18.21 17.24
N GLU A 63 19.24 -18.32 18.34
CA GLU A 63 19.99 -17.19 18.87
C GLU A 63 20.96 -16.61 17.82
N GLY A 64 20.97 -15.27 17.70
CA GLY A 64 21.80 -14.56 16.74
C GLY A 64 21.26 -14.52 15.30
N GLU A 65 20.24 -15.31 14.95
CA GLU A 65 19.69 -15.40 13.60
C GLU A 65 18.20 -15.03 13.55
N PRO A 66 17.86 -13.75 13.26
CA PRO A 66 16.48 -13.28 13.22
C PRO A 66 15.57 -14.09 12.27
N LEU A 67 16.08 -14.43 11.08
CA LEU A 67 15.31 -15.19 10.08
C LEU A 67 14.99 -16.60 10.58
N ALA A 68 15.98 -17.31 11.11
CA ALA A 68 15.78 -18.65 11.68
C ALA A 68 14.77 -18.62 12.83
N PHE A 69 14.79 -17.55 13.64
CA PHE A 69 13.80 -17.36 14.71
C PHE A 69 12.39 -17.21 14.13
N PHE A 70 12.18 -16.37 13.11
CA PHE A 70 10.85 -16.20 12.54
C PHE A 70 10.34 -17.46 11.83
N GLU A 71 11.20 -18.17 11.10
CA GLU A 71 10.83 -19.46 10.48
C GLU A 71 10.45 -20.51 11.54
N SER A 72 11.11 -20.52 12.71
CA SER A 72 10.79 -21.46 13.81
C SER A 72 9.38 -21.33 14.38
N ILE A 73 8.82 -20.10 14.37
CA ILE A 73 7.51 -19.80 14.98
C ILE A 73 6.41 -19.58 13.94
N LYS A 74 6.75 -19.60 12.64
CA LYS A 74 5.86 -19.26 11.52
C LYS A 74 4.56 -20.07 11.54
N GLU A 75 4.66 -21.39 11.66
CA GLU A 75 3.49 -22.29 11.70
C GLU A 75 2.60 -22.01 12.93
N LYS A 76 3.20 -21.73 14.09
CA LYS A 76 2.45 -21.40 15.32
C LYS A 76 1.68 -20.10 15.18
N ILE A 77 2.28 -19.08 14.57
CA ILE A 77 1.61 -17.82 14.26
C ILE A 77 0.48 -18.07 13.25
N ALA A 78 0.73 -18.87 12.21
CA ALA A 78 -0.26 -19.19 11.20
C ALA A 78 -1.50 -19.88 11.81
N ASP A 79 -1.31 -20.83 12.73
CA ASP A 79 -2.41 -21.50 13.42
C ASP A 79 -3.25 -20.56 14.28
N ILE A 80 -2.59 -19.62 14.98
CA ILE A 80 -3.29 -18.56 15.73
C ILE A 80 -4.13 -17.70 14.78
N TYR A 81 -3.55 -17.28 13.66
CA TYR A 81 -4.24 -16.45 12.68
C TYR A 81 -5.38 -17.20 11.99
N LYS A 82 -5.22 -18.48 11.64
CA LYS A 82 -6.31 -19.32 11.10
C LYS A 82 -7.48 -19.38 12.07
N LYS A 83 -7.20 -19.66 13.35
CA LYS A 83 -8.21 -19.73 14.40
C LYS A 83 -8.93 -18.40 14.60
N GLU A 84 -8.20 -17.30 14.74
CA GLU A 84 -8.80 -15.98 14.97
C GLU A 84 -9.53 -15.49 13.70
N LEU A 85 -9.03 -15.79 12.50
CA LEU A 85 -9.68 -15.44 11.24
C LEU A 85 -11.02 -16.16 11.09
N ALA A 86 -11.07 -17.45 11.41
CA ALA A 86 -12.33 -18.22 11.41
C ALA A 86 -13.37 -17.66 12.39
N LEU A 87 -12.92 -17.10 13.53
CA LEU A 87 -13.80 -16.49 14.54
C LEU A 87 -14.25 -15.07 14.16
N LYS A 88 -13.38 -14.27 13.53
CA LYS A 88 -13.59 -12.83 13.34
C LYS A 88 -13.95 -12.44 11.91
N GLY A 89 -13.76 -13.33 10.93
CA GLY A 89 -14.03 -13.10 9.51
C GLY A 89 -13.03 -12.18 8.78
N GLY A 90 -12.26 -11.39 9.54
CA GLY A 90 -11.16 -10.57 9.06
C GLY A 90 -10.32 -10.08 10.25
N LEU A 91 -9.01 -10.01 10.05
CA LEU A 91 -8.03 -9.63 11.04
C LEU A 91 -7.25 -8.39 10.60
N LYS A 92 -6.87 -7.58 11.57
CA LYS A 92 -5.91 -6.50 11.44
C LYS A 92 -4.81 -6.76 12.47
N ILE A 93 -3.62 -7.09 11.98
CA ILE A 93 -2.50 -7.68 12.74
C ILE A 93 -1.27 -6.78 12.78
N ARG A 94 -0.46 -6.93 13.83
CA ARG A 94 0.86 -6.31 13.97
C ARG A 94 1.77 -7.19 14.84
N PHE A 95 3.00 -7.44 14.39
CA PHE A 95 4.04 -8.05 15.22
C PHE A 95 4.82 -6.98 15.98
N VAL A 96 5.12 -7.27 17.24
CA VAL A 96 6.11 -6.53 18.03
C VAL A 96 7.13 -7.53 18.58
N LEU A 97 8.36 -7.48 18.07
CA LEU A 97 9.49 -8.26 18.54
C LEU A 97 10.31 -7.43 19.53
N TYR A 98 10.45 -7.89 20.76
CA TYR A 98 11.43 -7.37 21.70
C TYR A 98 12.72 -8.17 21.54
N ALA A 99 13.72 -7.53 20.96
CA ALA A 99 15.02 -8.14 20.70
C ALA A 99 16.08 -7.61 21.65
N TYR A 100 16.86 -8.52 22.24
CA TYR A 100 18.08 -8.19 22.96
C TYR A 100 19.18 -7.89 21.93
N ILE A 101 19.71 -6.68 21.97
CA ILE A 101 20.73 -6.24 21.03
C ILE A 101 21.95 -5.70 21.78
N LYS A 102 23.12 -5.77 21.14
CA LYS A 102 24.39 -5.32 21.72
C LYS A 102 25.08 -4.29 20.83
N LYS A 103 25.73 -3.31 21.44
CA LYS A 103 26.56 -2.31 20.76
C LYS A 103 27.96 -2.33 21.35
N ILE A 104 28.95 -2.49 20.48
CA ILE A 104 30.36 -2.38 20.85
C ILE A 104 30.79 -0.93 20.58
N LYS A 105 31.28 -0.24 21.61
CA LYS A 105 31.85 1.10 21.46
C LYS A 105 33.36 0.97 21.32
N LEU A 106 33.94 1.73 20.40
CA LEU A 106 35.40 1.76 20.22
C LEU A 106 36.14 2.28 21.47
N GLU A 107 35.46 3.10 22.28
CA GLU A 107 36.06 3.79 23.44
C GLU A 107 35.93 3.03 24.77
N THR A 108 35.02 2.06 24.88
CA THR A 108 34.85 1.25 26.10
C THR A 108 34.89 -0.24 25.76
N PRO A 109 35.74 -1.05 26.44
CA PRO A 109 35.86 -2.47 26.16
C PRO A 109 34.60 -3.28 26.52
N GLU A 110 33.69 -2.73 27.32
CA GLU A 110 32.45 -3.40 27.70
C GLU A 110 31.34 -3.18 26.65
N PRO A 111 30.73 -4.25 26.12
CA PRO A 111 29.58 -4.15 25.23
C PRO A 111 28.36 -3.63 25.99
N LEU A 112 27.64 -2.68 25.37
CA LEU A 112 26.36 -2.20 25.88
C LEU A 112 25.25 -3.12 25.40
N TYR A 113 24.40 -3.56 26.30
CA TYR A 113 23.24 -4.38 25.97
C TYR A 113 21.94 -3.65 26.29
N LYS A 114 20.93 -3.86 25.45
CA LYS A 114 19.60 -3.31 25.66
C LYS A 114 18.55 -4.11 24.88
N THR A 115 17.33 -4.17 25.39
CA THR A 115 16.17 -4.70 24.67
C THR A 115 15.48 -3.57 23.90
N PHE A 116 15.21 -3.80 22.61
CA PHE A 116 14.52 -2.86 21.74
C PHE A 116 13.29 -3.49 21.09
N PRO A 117 12.16 -2.77 21.02
CA PRO A 117 10.98 -3.21 20.30
C PRO A 117 11.10 -2.88 18.80
N PHE A 118 10.96 -3.90 17.96
CA PHE A 118 10.84 -3.80 16.51
C PHE A 118 9.42 -4.18 16.11
N LYS A 119 8.82 -3.43 15.19
CA LYS A 119 7.44 -3.68 14.75
C LYS A 119 7.22 -3.26 13.32
N HIS A 120 6.34 -3.94 12.61
CA HIS A 120 5.89 -3.50 11.29
C HIS A 120 4.60 -2.68 11.40
N GLU A 121 4.19 -2.05 10.30
CA GLU A 121 2.89 -1.40 10.13
C GLU A 121 1.73 -2.39 10.25
N THR A 122 0.49 -1.92 10.35
CA THR A 122 -0.62 -2.88 10.54
C THR A 122 -0.98 -3.51 9.20
N ILE A 123 -1.12 -4.84 9.16
CA ILE A 123 -1.48 -5.60 7.95
C ILE A 123 -2.85 -6.22 8.15
N GLU A 124 -3.62 -6.34 7.07
CA GLU A 124 -4.96 -6.91 7.07
C GLU A 124 -4.91 -8.33 6.50
N ILE A 125 -5.57 -9.27 7.18
CA ILE A 125 -5.73 -10.66 6.73
C ILE A 125 -7.22 -10.91 6.67
N ILE A 126 -7.73 -11.14 5.47
CA ILE A 126 -9.14 -11.47 5.27
C ILE A 126 -9.33 -12.91 4.77
N ARG A 127 -8.27 -13.52 4.24
CA ARG A 127 -8.27 -14.87 3.70
C ARG A 127 -7.18 -15.73 4.31
N GLU A 128 -7.43 -17.03 4.33
CA GLU A 128 -6.52 -17.99 4.97
C GLU A 128 -5.22 -18.18 4.18
N ASP A 129 -5.28 -18.15 2.85
CA ASP A 129 -4.12 -18.25 1.96
C ASP A 129 -3.18 -17.04 2.05
N GLN A 130 -3.72 -15.86 2.41
CA GLN A 130 -2.93 -14.64 2.67
C GLN A 130 -2.09 -14.73 3.96
N ILE A 131 -2.38 -15.67 4.87
CA ILE A 131 -1.75 -15.74 6.20
C ILE A 131 -0.23 -15.87 6.06
N ASN A 132 0.24 -16.83 5.28
CA ASN A 132 1.68 -17.11 5.17
C ASN A 132 2.43 -15.94 4.53
N ALA A 133 1.93 -15.42 3.41
CA ALA A 133 2.53 -14.26 2.76
C ALA A 133 2.53 -13.02 3.67
N THR A 134 1.50 -12.84 4.49
CA THR A 134 1.41 -11.73 5.45
C THR A 134 2.40 -11.88 6.60
N ILE A 135 2.59 -13.10 7.12
CA ILE A 135 3.60 -13.38 8.14
C ILE A 135 4.99 -13.06 7.61
N GLU A 136 5.32 -13.53 6.40
CA GLU A 136 6.59 -13.28 5.73
C GLU A 136 6.84 -11.79 5.53
N LYS A 137 5.85 -11.06 5.00
CA LYS A 137 5.92 -9.61 4.84
C LYS A 137 6.18 -8.91 6.18
N GLY A 138 5.49 -9.32 7.24
CA GLY A 138 5.60 -8.72 8.57
C GLY A 138 6.98 -8.91 9.20
N TYR A 139 7.54 -10.12 9.15
CA TYR A 139 8.86 -10.36 9.74
C TYR A 139 10.00 -9.83 8.88
N ASN A 140 9.92 -9.87 7.54
CA ASN A 140 10.96 -9.30 6.67
C ASN A 140 11.13 -7.81 6.96
N LYS A 141 10.02 -7.11 7.20
CA LYS A 141 10.04 -5.71 7.60
C LYS A 141 10.72 -5.46 8.95
N ILE A 142 10.65 -6.42 9.89
CA ILE A 142 11.35 -6.35 11.17
C ILE A 142 12.84 -6.66 10.98
N ILE A 143 13.18 -7.64 10.15
CA ILE A 143 14.57 -7.97 9.80
C ILE A 143 15.25 -6.76 9.16
N ASP A 144 14.62 -6.12 8.19
CA ASP A 144 15.11 -4.88 7.57
C ASP A 144 15.42 -3.80 8.62
N GLN A 145 14.56 -3.64 9.63
CA GLN A 145 14.77 -2.68 10.72
C GLN A 145 15.97 -3.05 11.59
N ILE A 146 16.16 -4.34 11.88
CA ILE A 146 17.30 -4.85 12.65
C ILE A 146 18.61 -4.61 11.87
N GLU A 147 18.61 -4.89 10.57
CA GLU A 147 19.76 -4.67 9.69
C GLU A 147 20.09 -3.18 9.54
N ASP A 148 19.09 -2.32 9.39
CA ASP A 148 19.25 -0.87 9.36
C ASP A 148 19.93 -0.33 10.63
N GLU A 149 19.51 -0.82 11.81
CA GLU A 149 20.13 -0.46 13.10
C GLU A 149 21.59 -0.93 13.18
N ALA A 150 21.91 -2.09 12.56
CA ALA A 150 23.26 -2.61 12.49
C ALA A 150 24.17 -1.82 11.52
N LEU A 151 23.66 -1.47 10.35
CA LEU A 151 24.46 -0.92 9.25
C LEU A 151 24.55 0.61 9.25
N GLN A 152 23.49 1.34 9.62
CA GLN A 152 23.38 2.76 9.23
C GLN A 152 23.07 3.77 10.34
N LYS A 153 22.54 3.36 11.50
CA LYS A 153 21.99 4.34 12.48
C LYS A 153 22.70 4.39 13.82
N SER A 154 23.24 3.27 14.29
CA SER A 154 23.56 3.16 15.72
C SER A 154 24.59 2.08 16.06
N GLY A 155 24.87 1.12 15.16
CA GLY A 155 25.89 0.09 15.39
C GLY A 155 25.47 -0.96 16.42
N TRP A 156 24.17 -1.20 16.57
CA TRP A 156 23.65 -2.29 17.38
C TRP A 156 23.57 -3.57 16.56
N SER A 157 23.90 -4.71 17.16
CA SER A 157 23.80 -6.03 16.54
C SER A 157 22.78 -6.87 17.29
N PHE A 158 21.99 -7.62 16.53
CA PHE A 158 21.04 -8.57 17.10
C PHE A 158 21.77 -9.65 17.90
N VAL A 159 21.23 -10.02 19.06
CA VAL A 159 21.75 -11.11 19.88
C VAL A 159 20.73 -12.22 19.99
N ARG A 160 19.50 -11.90 20.38
CA ARG A 160 18.39 -12.88 20.44
C ARG A 160 17.04 -12.18 20.54
N ALA A 161 15.98 -12.90 20.20
CA ALA A 161 14.63 -12.53 20.58
C ALA A 161 14.42 -12.79 22.08
N GLU A 162 13.66 -11.94 22.78
CA GLU A 162 13.27 -12.17 24.17
C GLU A 162 11.76 -12.37 24.29
N GLU A 163 10.97 -11.55 23.60
CA GLU A 163 9.52 -11.61 23.61
C GLU A 163 8.96 -11.27 22.23
N ILE A 164 7.84 -11.89 21.86
CA ILE A 164 7.07 -11.52 20.68
C ILE A 164 5.61 -11.32 21.05
N PHE A 165 5.02 -10.25 20.56
CA PHE A 165 3.59 -9.95 20.66
C PHE A 165 2.95 -10.04 19.28
N LEU A 166 1.84 -10.77 19.21
CA LEU A 166 0.93 -10.77 18.07
C LEU A 166 -0.24 -9.90 18.46
N GLU A 167 -0.25 -8.67 17.98
CA GLU A 167 -1.36 -7.77 18.26
C GLU A 167 -2.46 -7.97 17.20
N ILE A 168 -3.66 -8.42 17.59
CA ILE A 168 -4.74 -8.76 16.65
C ILE A 168 -6.00 -7.99 16.99
N SER A 169 -6.63 -7.42 15.97
CA SER A 169 -7.93 -6.75 16.05
C SER A 169 -8.84 -7.23 14.93
N ILE A 170 -10.16 -7.11 15.12
CA ILE A 170 -11.11 -7.42 14.06
C ILE A 170 -10.98 -6.42 12.91
N PHE A 171 -10.95 -6.94 11.69
CA PHE A 171 -11.08 -6.15 10.48
C PHE A 171 -12.43 -6.45 9.83
N ARG A 172 -13.25 -5.41 9.66
CA ARG A 172 -14.54 -5.51 8.95
C ARG A 172 -14.43 -4.71 7.65
N PRO A 173 -14.35 -5.34 6.48
CA PRO A 173 -14.21 -4.58 5.26
C PRO A 173 -15.44 -3.68 5.03
N LEU A 174 -15.24 -2.50 4.42
CA LEU A 174 -16.33 -1.54 4.16
C LEU A 174 -17.43 -2.18 3.30
N GLN A 175 -18.67 -1.78 3.59
CA GLN A 175 -19.88 -2.21 2.89
C GLN A 175 -20.63 -1.00 2.32
N GLY A 176 -21.20 -1.16 1.13
CA GLY A 176 -22.19 -0.23 0.59
C GLY A 176 -23.53 -0.45 1.29
N SER A 177 -24.19 0.62 1.75
CA SER A 177 -25.45 0.50 2.50
C SER A 177 -26.69 0.73 1.63
N SER A 178 -26.74 1.80 0.82
CA SER A 178 -27.94 2.14 0.04
C SER A 178 -27.61 3.09 -1.12
N TYR A 179 -28.55 3.26 -2.04
CA TYR A 179 -28.36 4.15 -3.19
C TYR A 179 -28.13 5.60 -2.75
N LEU A 180 -27.12 6.23 -3.35
CA LEU A 180 -26.84 7.65 -3.19
C LEU A 180 -26.93 8.39 -4.51
N LEU A 181 -27.57 9.56 -4.49
CA LEU A 181 -27.48 10.50 -5.60
C LEU A 181 -26.04 11.03 -5.71
N LEU A 182 -25.59 11.26 -6.94
CA LEU A 182 -24.27 11.85 -7.17
C LEU A 182 -24.26 13.28 -6.58
N PRO A 183 -23.20 13.66 -5.85
CA PRO A 183 -22.97 15.06 -5.50
C PRO A 183 -22.89 15.92 -6.77
N GLU A 184 -23.36 17.17 -6.71
CA GLU A 184 -23.39 18.11 -7.86
C GLU A 184 -22.00 18.30 -8.52
N ALA A 185 -20.92 18.18 -7.73
CA ALA A 185 -19.56 18.24 -8.25
C ALA A 185 -19.21 17.11 -9.24
N LEU A 186 -19.86 15.95 -9.07
CA LEU A 186 -19.67 14.70 -9.80
C LEU A 186 -20.79 14.40 -10.81
N ASP A 187 -21.98 15.00 -10.64
CA ASP A 187 -23.12 14.85 -11.54
C ASP A 187 -22.93 15.70 -12.82
N LYS A 188 -21.88 15.37 -13.57
CA LYS A 188 -21.45 16.10 -14.76
C LYS A 188 -21.29 15.10 -15.91
N PRO A 189 -21.93 15.32 -17.06
CA PRO A 189 -21.87 14.40 -18.20
C PRO A 189 -20.44 14.05 -18.64
N GLN A 190 -19.51 15.00 -18.52
CA GLN A 190 -18.12 14.84 -18.89
C GLN A 190 -17.27 13.97 -17.94
N LEU A 191 -17.81 13.52 -16.80
CA LEU A 191 -17.09 12.66 -15.84
C LEU A 191 -17.39 11.17 -16.03
N GLU A 192 -18.31 10.82 -16.93
CA GLU A 192 -18.68 9.44 -17.27
C GLU A 192 -18.86 8.52 -16.05
N ILE A 193 -19.55 9.02 -15.02
CA ILE A 193 -19.84 8.26 -13.80
C ILE A 193 -21.19 7.56 -13.97
N ILE A 194 -21.16 6.24 -13.87
CA ILE A 194 -22.37 5.41 -13.82
C ILE A 194 -22.73 5.21 -12.35
N ASN A 195 -23.90 5.73 -11.96
CA ASN A 195 -24.44 5.60 -10.61
C ASN A 195 -25.55 4.54 -10.56
N PRO A 196 -25.20 3.24 -10.40
CA PRO A 196 -26.17 2.15 -10.52
C PRO A 196 -27.15 2.15 -9.35
N GLN A 197 -28.45 2.14 -9.68
CA GLN A 197 -29.49 1.84 -8.69
C GLN A 197 -29.65 0.32 -8.59
N ASN A 198 -29.24 -0.29 -7.48
CA ASN A 198 -29.53 -1.69 -7.17
C ASN A 198 -31.03 -1.86 -6.93
N ARG A 199 -31.79 -2.02 -8.01
CA ARG A 199 -33.20 -2.42 -8.04
C ARG A 199 -33.25 -3.87 -8.56
N ASP A 200 -32.82 -4.80 -7.73
CA ASP A 200 -33.01 -6.27 -7.80
C ASP A 200 -32.90 -6.96 -9.18
N ASP A 201 -31.82 -7.73 -9.42
CA ASP A 201 -31.81 -9.20 -9.47
C ASP A 201 -30.41 -9.67 -9.90
N ASN A 202 -29.69 -10.35 -9.01
CA ASN A 202 -28.36 -10.92 -9.29
C ASN A 202 -28.38 -11.95 -10.43
N GLU A 203 -29.57 -12.45 -10.80
CA GLU A 203 -29.77 -13.42 -11.87
C GLU A 203 -29.33 -12.90 -13.25
N ARG A 204 -29.35 -11.59 -13.50
CA ARG A 204 -28.95 -11.02 -14.80
C ARG A 204 -27.44 -11.05 -15.06
N ASN A 205 -26.61 -11.10 -14.01
CA ASN A 205 -25.15 -10.98 -14.14
C ASN A 205 -24.40 -12.31 -13.99
N ALA A 206 -25.06 -13.39 -13.55
CA ALA A 206 -24.43 -14.71 -13.33
C ALA A 206 -23.84 -15.34 -14.60
N ASN A 207 -24.25 -14.88 -15.78
CA ASN A 207 -23.71 -15.34 -17.07
C ASN A 207 -22.45 -14.58 -17.52
N ILE A 208 -22.07 -13.49 -16.83
CA ILE A 208 -20.96 -12.60 -17.20
C ILE A 208 -19.76 -12.81 -16.28
N ALA A 209 -20.01 -13.01 -14.98
CA ALA A 209 -18.96 -13.29 -14.01
C ALA A 209 -19.46 -14.27 -12.94
N ASN A 210 -18.53 -15.00 -12.33
CA ASN A 210 -18.79 -15.93 -11.26
C ASN A 210 -18.96 -15.18 -9.93
N PHE A 211 -20.17 -15.22 -9.37
CA PHE A 211 -20.49 -14.65 -8.06
C PHE A 211 -20.68 -15.72 -6.98
N GLU A 212 -20.29 -16.96 -7.22
CA GLU A 212 -20.39 -18.04 -6.24
C GLU A 212 -19.64 -17.69 -4.95
N GLY A 213 -20.28 -17.91 -3.80
CA GLY A 213 -19.69 -17.57 -2.50
C GLY A 213 -19.69 -16.08 -2.13
N ILE A 214 -20.16 -15.19 -3.02
CA ILE A 214 -20.31 -13.75 -2.74
C ILE A 214 -21.69 -13.49 -2.14
N LYS A 215 -21.70 -12.97 -0.90
CA LYS A 215 -22.93 -12.51 -0.23
C LYS A 215 -23.10 -11.02 -0.46
N PHE A 216 -24.28 -10.61 -0.90
CA PHE A 216 -24.65 -9.21 -1.06
C PHE A 216 -25.35 -8.67 0.21
N PRO A 217 -25.13 -7.40 0.58
CA PRO A 217 -24.25 -6.42 -0.06
C PRO A 217 -22.77 -6.80 0.04
N ALA A 218 -22.04 -6.63 -1.07
CA ALA A 218 -20.67 -7.10 -1.16
C ALA A 218 -19.73 -6.23 -0.30
N THR A 219 -18.87 -6.88 0.48
CA THR A 219 -17.77 -6.23 1.22
C THR A 219 -16.56 -6.04 0.33
N LEU A 220 -15.59 -5.19 0.72
CA LEU A 220 -14.26 -5.19 0.07
C LEU A 220 -13.63 -6.60 -0.01
N HIS A 221 -13.83 -7.46 1.00
CA HIS A 221 -13.38 -8.87 0.97
C HIS A 221 -13.99 -9.72 -0.14
N ASN A 222 -15.20 -9.36 -0.60
CA ASN A 222 -15.82 -10.11 -1.69
C ASN A 222 -15.19 -9.76 -3.04
N ILE A 223 -14.39 -8.68 -3.12
CA ILE A 223 -13.65 -8.30 -4.32
C ILE A 223 -12.53 -9.29 -4.57
N ASP A 224 -11.67 -9.52 -3.57
CA ASP A 224 -10.59 -10.50 -3.71
C ASP A 224 -11.15 -11.87 -4.12
N LYS A 225 -12.23 -12.33 -3.46
CA LYS A 225 -12.92 -13.57 -3.84
C LYS A 225 -13.50 -13.55 -5.26
N PHE A 226 -14.00 -12.40 -5.67
CA PHE A 226 -14.50 -12.19 -7.02
C PHE A 226 -13.38 -12.30 -8.04
N GLU A 227 -12.27 -11.59 -7.85
CA GLU A 227 -11.11 -11.59 -8.75
C GLU A 227 -10.50 -12.98 -8.89
N GLU A 228 -10.43 -13.75 -7.80
CA GLU A 228 -9.96 -15.14 -7.87
C GLU A 228 -10.87 -16.06 -8.67
N SER A 229 -12.18 -15.89 -8.50
CA SER A 229 -13.18 -16.65 -9.24
C SER A 229 -13.30 -16.16 -10.70
N ASN A 230 -12.71 -15.01 -11.01
CA ASN A 230 -12.79 -14.30 -12.27
C ASN A 230 -11.43 -13.68 -12.65
N PRO A 231 -10.40 -14.49 -12.99
CA PRO A 231 -9.02 -14.03 -13.15
C PRO A 231 -8.80 -12.98 -14.27
N ASN A 232 -9.79 -12.79 -15.15
CA ASN A 232 -9.79 -11.74 -16.17
C ASN A 232 -10.38 -10.41 -15.69
N TYR A 233 -10.79 -10.33 -14.41
CA TYR A 233 -11.35 -9.14 -13.79
C TYR A 233 -10.43 -8.60 -12.72
N ALA A 234 -10.38 -7.27 -12.62
CA ALA A 234 -9.75 -6.55 -11.51
C ALA A 234 -10.61 -5.35 -11.15
N ILE A 235 -10.74 -5.09 -9.86
CA ILE A 235 -11.58 -4.05 -9.29
C ILE A 235 -10.69 -3.11 -8.48
N ASN A 236 -10.72 -1.84 -8.82
CA ASN A 236 -10.13 -0.79 -7.99
C ASN A 236 -11.23 -0.01 -7.30
N ILE A 237 -10.96 0.45 -6.08
CA ILE A 237 -11.88 1.28 -5.32
C ILE A 237 -11.15 2.53 -4.86
N PHE A 238 -11.70 3.65 -5.30
CA PHE A 238 -11.30 5.00 -4.93
C PHE A 238 -12.29 5.58 -3.94
N LYS A 239 -11.87 6.59 -3.19
CA LYS A 239 -12.74 7.35 -2.29
C LYS A 239 -12.50 8.84 -2.49
N LEU A 240 -13.54 9.66 -2.33
CA LEU A 240 -13.35 11.11 -2.22
C LEU A 240 -12.98 11.54 -0.79
N VAL A 241 -11.99 12.41 -0.70
CA VAL A 241 -11.58 13.07 0.53
C VAL A 241 -11.66 14.57 0.34
N TYR A 242 -12.51 15.22 1.12
CA TYR A 242 -12.64 16.67 1.13
C TYR A 242 -11.59 17.25 2.09
N ARG A 243 -10.74 18.14 1.58
CA ARG A 243 -9.77 18.89 2.39
C ARG A 243 -10.05 20.38 2.27
N GLU A 244 -10.18 21.06 3.40
CA GLU A 244 -10.21 22.51 3.39
C GLU A 244 -8.79 23.06 3.30
N ALA A 245 -8.52 23.89 2.29
CA ALA A 245 -7.26 24.59 2.13
C ALA A 245 -7.54 26.04 1.74
N PHE A 246 -7.09 26.99 2.56
CA PHE A 246 -7.25 28.43 2.31
C PHE A 246 -8.71 28.87 2.09
N GLY A 247 -9.65 28.33 2.87
CA GLY A 247 -11.09 28.66 2.77
C GLY A 247 -11.76 28.14 1.49
N LYS A 248 -11.13 27.20 0.78
CA LYS A 248 -11.71 26.48 -0.35
C LYS A 248 -11.72 24.98 -0.05
N ILE A 249 -12.85 24.33 -0.33
CA ILE A 249 -12.95 22.87 -0.31
C ILE A 249 -12.21 22.33 -1.53
N LYS A 250 -11.11 21.62 -1.29
CA LYS A 250 -10.40 20.83 -2.30
C LYS A 250 -10.90 19.39 -2.20
N VAL A 251 -11.35 18.83 -3.32
CA VAL A 251 -11.65 17.40 -3.41
C VAL A 251 -10.37 16.68 -3.81
N ASP A 252 -9.97 15.72 -2.98
CA ASP A 252 -8.87 14.79 -3.18
C ASP A 252 -9.46 13.39 -3.40
N ILE A 253 -8.68 12.50 -4.00
CA ILE A 253 -9.04 11.09 -4.16
C ILE A 253 -8.11 10.28 -3.28
N ASP A 254 -8.62 9.28 -2.59
CA ASP A 254 -7.86 8.33 -1.78
C ASP A 254 -8.04 6.91 -2.31
N LEU A 255 -7.00 6.10 -2.17
CA LEU A 255 -7.00 4.70 -2.62
C LEU A 255 -7.56 3.83 -1.50
N LEU A 256 -8.71 3.20 -1.76
CA LEU A 256 -9.36 2.34 -0.77
C LEU A 256 -8.99 0.87 -0.99
N HIS A 257 -8.92 0.43 -2.24
CA HIS A 257 -8.47 -0.89 -2.64
C HIS A 257 -7.93 -0.82 -4.07
N ILE A 258 -6.80 -1.47 -4.34
CA ILE A 258 -6.23 -1.62 -5.68
C ILE A 258 -5.93 -3.10 -5.88
N SER A 259 -6.43 -3.67 -6.96
CA SER A 259 -6.18 -5.07 -7.31
C SER A 259 -4.69 -5.29 -7.59
N GLU A 260 -4.17 -6.47 -7.24
CA GLU A 260 -2.79 -6.86 -7.59
C GLU A 260 -2.61 -7.04 -9.11
N HIS A 261 -3.70 -7.30 -9.84
CA HIS A 261 -3.74 -7.45 -11.29
C HIS A 261 -4.20 -6.18 -12.02
N ASN A 262 -4.17 -5.04 -11.31
CA ASN A 262 -4.65 -3.77 -11.80
C ASN A 262 -4.02 -3.36 -13.15
N TYR A 263 -4.89 -3.04 -14.13
CA TYR A 263 -4.58 -2.71 -15.52
C TYR A 263 -3.77 -3.77 -16.27
N GLN A 264 -3.73 -5.00 -15.76
CA GLN A 264 -3.08 -6.15 -16.38
C GLN A 264 -4.07 -7.19 -16.93
N VAL A 265 -5.37 -6.96 -16.73
CA VAL A 265 -6.45 -7.88 -17.12
C VAL A 265 -7.44 -7.21 -18.08
N GLU A 266 -8.23 -8.03 -18.76
CA GLU A 266 -9.17 -7.58 -19.80
C GLU A 266 -10.32 -6.72 -19.25
N HIS A 267 -10.85 -7.07 -18.07
CA HIS A 267 -12.03 -6.44 -17.49
C HIS A 267 -11.66 -5.63 -16.24
N MET A 268 -11.30 -4.38 -16.45
CA MET A 268 -11.01 -3.41 -15.38
C MET A 268 -12.29 -2.72 -14.89
N ILE A 269 -12.50 -2.73 -13.58
CA ILE A 269 -13.64 -2.09 -12.92
C ILE A 269 -13.13 -1.06 -11.91
N ASP A 270 -13.21 0.21 -12.26
CA ASP A 270 -12.88 1.30 -11.34
C ASP A 270 -14.16 1.79 -10.63
N LEU A 271 -14.21 1.68 -9.31
CA LEU A 271 -15.32 2.11 -8.47
C LEU A 271 -14.95 3.31 -7.60
N LEU A 272 -15.88 4.25 -7.41
CA LEU A 272 -15.77 5.32 -6.44
C LEU A 272 -16.73 5.08 -5.28
N TYR A 273 -16.19 5.04 -4.07
CA TYR A 273 -16.96 4.93 -2.83
C TYR A 273 -17.43 6.31 -2.37
N LEU A 274 -18.75 6.49 -2.36
CA LEU A 274 -19.46 7.69 -1.92
C LEU A 274 -20.05 7.50 -0.53
N ILE A 275 -20.07 8.59 0.24
CA ILE A 275 -20.59 8.66 1.60
C ILE A 275 -21.50 9.88 1.70
N GLU A 276 -22.69 9.74 2.28
CA GLU A 276 -23.63 10.84 2.54
C GLU A 276 -23.16 11.67 3.75
N GLY A 277 -22.58 12.86 3.49
CA GLY A 277 -22.23 13.85 4.52
C GLY A 277 -20.74 14.19 4.64
N GLU A 278 -20.44 15.23 5.42
CA GLU A 278 -19.06 15.57 5.84
C GLU A 278 -18.68 14.71 7.04
N GLU A 279 -18.23 13.49 6.79
CA GLU A 279 -17.60 12.69 7.84
C GLU A 279 -16.18 12.33 7.42
N SER A 280 -15.20 12.78 8.19
CA SER A 280 -13.84 12.29 8.03
C SER A 280 -13.77 10.91 8.69
N LEU A 281 -13.13 9.92 8.05
CA LEU A 281 -12.92 8.60 8.69
C LEU A 281 -12.13 8.71 10.00
N ASN A 282 -11.47 9.85 10.23
CA ASN A 282 -10.72 10.14 11.44
C ASN A 282 -11.62 10.37 12.66
N ASP A 283 -12.90 10.72 12.44
CA ASP A 283 -13.87 10.96 13.51
C ASP A 283 -14.52 9.66 14.01
N ARG A 284 -14.29 8.55 13.30
CA ARG A 284 -14.81 7.24 13.66
C ARG A 284 -13.91 6.56 14.70
N LYS A 285 -14.53 5.96 15.73
CA LYS A 285 -13.81 5.05 16.65
C LYS A 285 -13.24 3.86 15.89
N ASN A 286 -14.02 3.31 14.95
CA ASN A 286 -13.61 2.26 14.01
C ASN A 286 -13.91 2.73 12.58
N GLN A 287 -12.91 2.68 11.68
CA GLN A 287 -13.07 3.09 10.28
C GLN A 287 -14.19 2.32 9.53
N ASN A 288 -14.54 1.15 10.05
CA ASN A 288 -15.52 0.22 9.48
C ASN A 288 -16.94 0.42 10.01
N ASP A 289 -17.15 1.23 11.05
CA ASP A 289 -18.50 1.52 11.54
C ASP A 289 -19.17 2.53 10.58
N ILE A 290 -20.36 2.19 10.10
CA ILE A 290 -21.24 3.13 9.40
C ILE A 290 -22.24 3.63 10.45
N PRO A 291 -22.22 4.92 10.82
CA PRO A 291 -23.19 5.47 11.75
C PRO A 291 -24.63 5.19 11.30
N GLU A 292 -25.52 4.99 12.27
CA GLU A 292 -26.94 4.77 11.99
C GLU A 292 -27.51 5.98 11.23
N GLY A 293 -28.07 5.73 10.03
CA GLY A 293 -28.58 6.77 9.13
C GLY A 293 -27.59 7.28 8.08
N LEU A 294 -26.31 6.88 8.13
CA LEU A 294 -25.31 7.25 7.13
C LEU A 294 -25.35 6.30 5.94
N LYS A 295 -25.55 6.86 4.75
CA LYS A 295 -25.62 6.08 3.51
C LYS A 295 -24.26 6.05 2.81
N THR A 296 -23.96 4.90 2.21
CA THR A 296 -22.72 4.67 1.45
C THR A 296 -23.05 3.94 0.15
N HIS A 297 -22.35 4.27 -0.94
CA HIS A 297 -22.67 3.77 -2.28
C HIS A 297 -21.43 3.65 -3.14
N TYR A 298 -21.38 2.64 -4.02
CA TYR A 298 -20.34 2.51 -5.03
C TYR A 298 -20.88 2.97 -6.37
N VAL A 299 -20.13 3.85 -7.05
CA VAL A 299 -20.43 4.26 -8.43
C VAL A 299 -19.31 3.78 -9.34
N TYR A 300 -19.68 3.34 -10.55
CA TYR A 300 -18.74 2.85 -11.54
C TYR A 300 -18.20 4.02 -12.37
N ILE A 301 -16.90 4.04 -12.64
CA ILE A 301 -16.29 5.04 -13.51
C ILE A 301 -15.85 4.35 -14.79
N THR A 302 -16.32 4.85 -15.94
CA THR A 302 -15.99 4.27 -17.26
C THR A 302 -14.76 4.89 -17.90
N ASP A 303 -14.43 6.14 -17.56
CA ASP A 303 -13.26 6.80 -18.11
C ASP A 303 -12.61 7.74 -17.08
N PHE A 304 -11.43 7.35 -16.60
CA PHE A 304 -10.62 8.10 -15.64
C PHE A 304 -9.50 8.86 -16.35
N ASP A 305 -9.82 9.63 -17.38
CA ASP A 305 -8.83 10.33 -18.21
C ASP A 305 -8.02 11.42 -17.47
N ARG A 306 -8.38 11.69 -16.21
CA ARG A 306 -7.72 12.65 -15.29
C ARG A 306 -6.55 12.01 -14.54
N LEU A 307 -5.55 11.62 -15.33
CA LEU A 307 -4.24 11.13 -14.88
C LEU A 307 -3.56 12.06 -13.85
N ASP A 308 -3.91 13.35 -13.88
CA ASP A 308 -3.35 14.37 -12.99
C ASP A 308 -3.83 14.24 -11.53
N LEU A 309 -5.04 13.72 -11.30
CA LEU A 309 -5.52 13.44 -9.95
C LEU A 309 -4.78 12.23 -9.35
N LEU A 310 -4.59 11.20 -10.17
CA LEU A 310 -3.93 9.95 -9.81
C LEU A 310 -2.42 10.14 -9.60
N GLN A 311 -1.72 10.82 -10.51
CA GLN A 311 -0.29 11.10 -10.41
C GLN A 311 0.06 12.03 -9.24
N LYS A 312 -0.74 13.08 -8.99
CA LYS A 312 -0.52 13.96 -7.82
C LYS A 312 -0.77 13.23 -6.51
N HIS A 313 -1.74 12.31 -6.49
CA HIS A 313 -2.05 11.50 -5.33
C HIS A 313 -0.98 10.41 -5.08
N ILE A 314 -0.57 9.63 -6.09
CA ILE A 314 0.48 8.60 -6.00
C ILE A 314 1.77 9.14 -5.36
N LEU A 315 2.19 10.36 -5.72
CA LEU A 315 3.40 10.98 -5.18
C LEU A 315 3.32 11.33 -3.69
N THR A 316 2.12 11.37 -3.11
CA THR A 316 1.87 11.81 -1.72
C THR A 316 0.99 10.85 -0.91
N CYS A 317 0.57 9.72 -1.48
CA CYS A 317 -0.37 8.79 -0.88
C CYS A 317 0.32 7.89 0.17
N PRO A 318 -0.11 7.92 1.44
CA PRO A 318 0.33 6.93 2.43
C PRO A 318 -0.41 5.59 2.27
N GLY A 319 -1.45 5.50 1.43
CA GLY A 319 -2.46 4.44 1.51
C GLY A 319 -3.24 4.53 2.83
N SER A 320 -4.42 3.90 2.88
CA SER A 320 -5.18 3.73 4.12
C SER A 320 -4.37 3.03 5.23
N ASN A 321 -3.33 2.27 4.86
CA ASN A 321 -2.51 1.44 5.75
C ASN A 321 -1.04 1.90 5.92
N LYS A 322 -0.62 3.08 5.44
CA LYS A 322 0.79 3.55 5.50
C LYS A 322 1.80 2.63 4.78
N ALA A 323 1.31 1.73 3.94
CA ALA A 323 2.10 0.86 3.07
C ALA A 323 1.82 1.24 1.61
N SER A 324 2.88 1.32 0.80
CA SER A 324 2.81 1.70 -0.61
C SER A 324 2.00 0.67 -1.40
N GLN A 325 0.76 0.98 -1.76
CA GLN A 325 0.05 0.23 -2.79
C GLN A 325 0.53 0.75 -4.15
N CYS A 326 1.12 -0.14 -4.97
CA CYS A 326 1.67 0.26 -6.27
C CYS A 326 0.56 0.25 -7.30
N LEU A 327 0.09 1.43 -7.68
CA LEU A 327 -0.78 1.57 -8.84
C LEU A 327 0.06 1.48 -10.11
N ILE A 328 -0.08 0.39 -10.85
CA ILE A 328 0.58 0.21 -12.15
C ILE A 328 -0.28 0.89 -13.20
N LEU A 329 0.08 2.13 -13.57
CA LEU A 329 -0.66 2.84 -14.62
C LEU A 329 -0.55 2.08 -15.97
N PRO A 330 -1.63 2.03 -16.76
CA PRO A 330 -1.56 1.48 -18.10
C PRO A 330 -0.54 2.29 -18.92
N GLU A 331 0.22 1.59 -19.75
CA GLU A 331 1.22 2.22 -20.61
C GLU A 331 0.53 3.21 -21.55
N LYS A 332 0.77 4.51 -21.33
CA LYS A 332 0.25 5.54 -22.22
C LYS A 332 1.08 5.59 -23.49
N ILE A 333 0.53 5.02 -24.55
CA ILE A 333 1.09 5.14 -25.89
C ILE A 333 0.64 6.49 -26.45
N ALA A 334 1.59 7.34 -26.84
CA ALA A 334 1.29 8.55 -27.59
C ALA A 334 0.66 8.14 -28.94
N VAL A 335 -0.60 8.50 -29.16
CA VAL A 335 -1.36 8.17 -30.39
C VAL A 335 -1.47 9.34 -31.37
N SER A 336 -1.13 10.55 -30.93
CA SER A 336 -1.08 11.73 -31.78
C SER A 336 -0.15 12.80 -31.22
N TYR A 337 0.29 13.70 -32.08
CA TYR A 337 0.89 14.96 -31.65
C TYR A 337 0.37 16.10 -32.52
N GLY A 338 0.47 17.32 -32.00
CA GLY A 338 0.33 18.51 -32.80
C GLY A 338 1.08 19.69 -32.21
N TYR A 339 1.59 20.56 -33.07
CA TYR A 339 2.33 21.75 -32.68
C TYR A 339 2.14 22.88 -33.69
N THR A 340 2.43 24.10 -33.24
CA THR A 340 2.38 25.33 -34.06
C THR A 340 3.68 26.09 -33.91
N ILE A 341 4.17 26.64 -35.01
CA ILE A 341 5.36 27.49 -35.04
C ILE A 341 4.89 28.95 -35.03
N HIS A 342 5.40 29.72 -34.07
CA HIS A 342 5.10 31.14 -33.91
C HIS A 342 6.26 31.99 -34.43
N CYS A 343 5.98 32.87 -35.38
CA CYS A 343 6.91 33.90 -35.82
C CYS A 343 6.86 35.14 -34.90
N LEU A 344 7.94 35.91 -34.83
CA LEU A 344 8.04 37.16 -34.05
C LEU A 344 7.00 38.23 -34.46
N ASP A 345 6.56 38.20 -35.72
CA ASP A 345 5.50 39.06 -36.27
C ASP A 345 4.08 38.59 -35.88
N LYS A 346 3.97 37.57 -35.02
CA LYS A 346 2.73 36.91 -34.59
C LYS A 346 1.94 36.23 -35.71
N THR A 347 2.53 36.05 -36.89
CA THR A 347 1.92 35.20 -37.91
C THR A 347 2.03 33.74 -37.47
N MET A 348 0.90 33.04 -37.50
CA MET A 348 0.83 31.61 -37.16
C MET A 348 1.00 30.81 -38.43
N GLN A 349 1.95 29.86 -38.43
CA GLN A 349 1.94 28.81 -39.45
C GLN A 349 0.82 27.81 -39.14
N LYS A 350 0.33 27.10 -40.17
CA LYS A 350 -0.72 26.09 -40.00
C LYS A 350 -0.28 25.05 -38.95
N PRO A 351 -1.19 24.61 -38.07
CA PRO A 351 -0.86 23.58 -37.08
C PRO A 351 -0.49 22.28 -37.79
N VAL A 352 0.63 21.68 -37.36
CA VAL A 352 1.00 20.31 -37.73
C VAL A 352 0.26 19.40 -36.77
N ILE A 353 -0.47 18.42 -37.30
CA ILE A 353 -1.19 17.41 -36.51
C ILE A 353 -0.98 16.07 -37.20
N ASN A 354 -0.42 15.09 -36.48
CA ASN A 354 -0.30 13.72 -36.98
C ASN A 354 -0.99 12.76 -36.00
N ARG A 355 -1.77 11.81 -36.55
CA ARG A 355 -2.55 10.80 -35.84
C ARG A 355 -2.36 9.38 -36.39
N GLU A 356 -1.56 9.22 -37.44
CA GLU A 356 -1.51 7.98 -38.23
C GLU A 356 -0.15 7.27 -38.16
N SER A 357 0.87 7.91 -37.57
CA SER A 357 2.21 7.32 -37.51
C SER A 357 2.29 6.14 -36.54
N LYS A 358 2.97 5.08 -36.97
CA LYS A 358 3.19 3.87 -36.13
C LYS A 358 4.07 4.16 -34.91
N ASN A 359 4.91 5.20 -34.96
CA ASN A 359 5.70 5.67 -33.83
C ASN A 359 5.61 7.19 -33.75
N ILE A 360 4.58 7.67 -33.06
CA ILE A 360 4.21 9.08 -32.92
C ILE A 360 5.36 9.92 -32.33
N ILE A 361 6.16 9.38 -31.41
CA ILE A 361 7.27 10.13 -30.79
C ILE A 361 8.42 10.33 -31.78
N LYS A 362 8.79 9.27 -32.50
CA LYS A 362 9.85 9.36 -33.52
C LYS A 362 9.45 10.34 -34.62
N ASP A 363 8.22 10.22 -35.09
CA ASP A 363 7.65 11.07 -36.15
C ASP A 363 7.58 12.55 -35.74
N LEU A 364 7.21 12.84 -34.48
CA LEU A 364 7.28 14.19 -33.92
C LEU A 364 8.71 14.75 -33.96
N MET A 365 9.69 13.94 -33.54
CA MET A 365 11.09 14.38 -33.48
C MET A 365 11.66 14.65 -34.88
N GLU A 366 11.34 13.80 -35.86
CA GLU A 366 11.74 13.97 -37.25
C GLU A 366 11.12 15.24 -37.84
N ASN A 367 9.81 15.48 -37.64
CA ASN A 367 9.16 16.68 -38.15
C ASN A 367 9.64 17.98 -37.49
N LEU A 368 9.91 17.97 -36.17
CA LEU A 368 10.53 19.12 -35.52
C LEU A 368 11.92 19.44 -36.07
N GLN A 369 12.67 18.41 -36.46
CA GLN A 369 14.00 18.56 -37.04
C GLN A 369 13.94 19.11 -38.47
N GLU A 370 13.03 18.61 -39.30
CA GLU A 370 12.78 19.14 -40.65
C GLU A 370 12.34 20.62 -40.59
N ASP A 371 11.39 20.95 -39.71
CA ASP A 371 10.94 22.33 -39.54
C ASP A 371 12.07 23.25 -39.05
N LEU A 372 12.94 22.76 -38.16
CA LEU A 372 14.12 23.50 -37.72
C LEU A 372 15.07 23.80 -38.89
N GLU A 373 15.32 22.85 -39.78
CA GLU A 373 16.14 23.06 -40.97
C GLU A 373 15.53 24.12 -41.90
N VAL A 374 14.21 24.03 -42.15
CA VAL A 374 13.47 25.04 -42.94
C VAL A 374 13.55 26.43 -42.32
N ILE A 375 13.44 26.54 -40.99
CA ILE A 375 13.59 27.80 -40.27
C ILE A 375 15.02 28.33 -40.40
N LEU A 376 16.02 27.49 -40.20
CA LEU A 376 17.43 27.88 -40.28
C LEU A 376 17.79 28.38 -41.68
N ASP A 377 17.28 27.75 -42.74
CA ASP A 377 17.48 28.20 -44.11
C ASP A 377 16.82 29.56 -44.37
N LYS A 378 15.60 29.78 -43.87
CA LYS A 378 14.96 31.11 -43.93
C LYS A 378 15.73 32.18 -43.16
N LEU A 379 16.33 31.82 -42.02
CA LEU A 379 17.17 32.74 -41.24
C LEU A 379 18.53 33.01 -41.89
N ARG A 380 19.01 32.14 -42.79
CA ARG A 380 20.24 32.33 -43.57
C ARG A 380 20.04 33.29 -44.74
N GLU A 381 18.81 33.46 -45.24
CA GLU A 381 18.44 34.55 -46.15
C GLU A 381 18.40 35.89 -45.39
N ILE A 382 19.56 36.37 -44.96
CA ILE A 382 19.71 37.73 -44.45
C ILE A 382 19.47 38.65 -45.64
N ALA A 383 18.27 39.26 -45.71
CA ALA A 383 18.03 40.37 -46.61
C ALA A 383 19.16 41.39 -46.38
N PRO A 384 19.94 41.76 -47.42
CA PRO A 384 20.99 42.75 -47.23
C PRO A 384 20.33 43.99 -46.64
N CYS A 385 20.86 44.46 -45.51
CA CYS A 385 20.38 45.68 -44.87
C CYS A 385 20.65 46.81 -45.87
N GLU A 386 19.69 47.08 -46.76
CA GLU A 386 19.72 48.23 -47.66
C GLU A 386 20.01 49.43 -46.78
N LYS A 387 21.12 50.14 -47.05
CA LYS A 387 21.64 51.23 -46.22
C LYS A 387 20.48 52.01 -45.62
N MET A 388 20.25 51.84 -44.31
CA MET A 388 19.15 52.53 -43.64
C MET A 388 19.29 54.02 -43.95
N ILE A 389 18.26 54.60 -44.55
CA ILE A 389 18.19 56.04 -44.75
C ILE A 389 18.34 56.72 -43.37
N PRO A 390 19.03 57.87 -43.27
CA PRO A 390 19.43 58.46 -41.99
C PRO A 390 18.32 58.63 -40.96
N GLU A 391 17.07 58.81 -41.41
CA GLU A 391 15.88 58.89 -40.55
C GLU A 391 15.52 57.56 -39.87
N LEU A 392 15.64 56.42 -40.56
CA LEU A 392 15.41 55.10 -39.99
C LEU A 392 16.52 54.72 -39.00
N TRP A 393 17.76 55.11 -39.28
CA TRP A 393 18.89 54.92 -38.36
C TRP A 393 18.69 55.69 -37.05
N ARG A 394 18.20 56.93 -37.13
CA ARG A 394 17.87 57.74 -35.96
C ARG A 394 16.77 57.12 -35.12
N LYS A 395 15.71 56.58 -35.76
CA LYS A 395 14.63 55.86 -35.06
C LYS A 395 15.13 54.60 -34.35
N TYR A 396 15.98 53.81 -35.02
CA TYR A 396 16.60 52.61 -34.44
C TYR A 396 17.43 52.94 -33.19
N GLN A 397 18.28 53.98 -33.25
CA GLN A 397 19.10 54.40 -32.10
C GLN A 397 18.28 54.95 -30.92
N THR A 398 17.07 55.45 -31.16
CA THR A 398 16.19 55.99 -30.11
C THR A 398 15.18 54.96 -29.57
N ALA A 399 15.20 53.72 -30.06
CA ALA A 399 14.30 52.67 -29.58
C ALA A 399 14.85 52.07 -28.27
N ASN A 400 14.09 52.19 -27.18
CA ASN A 400 14.50 51.70 -25.85
C ASN A 400 14.26 50.18 -25.64
N LYS A 401 13.83 49.45 -26.66
CA LYS A 401 13.67 48.00 -26.66
C LYS A 401 13.95 47.49 -28.08
N CYS A 402 14.65 46.36 -28.16
CA CYS A 402 14.97 45.69 -29.42
C CYS A 402 13.72 45.07 -30.05
#